data_AF-A0A2G6KY96-F1
#
_entry.id   AF-A0A2G6KY96-F1
#
_cell.length_a   1.000
_cell.length_b   1.000
_cell.length_c   1.000
_cell.angle_alpha   90.00
_cell.angle_beta   90.00
_cell.angle_gamma   90.00
#
_symmetry.space_group_name_H-M   'P 1'
#
loop_
_entity.id
_entity.type
_entity.pdbx_description
1 polymer ?
#
loop_
_entity_poly.entity_id
_entity_poly.type
_entity_poly.pdbx_seq_one_letter_code
_entity_poly.pdbx_strand_id
1 'polypeptide(L)'
;MSSINVDIEMLKELLDAAATTALSHRGDQQELYVLGQLEATANMAYIIGVGHVGYDFEAYCQKLAGEAIERMEALLSAQPLLERTEYLGESA
;
A
#
# COMPACT_ATOMS: atom_id res chain seq x y z
N MET A 1 4.17 30.00 0.58
CA MET A 1 3.83 28.67 0.02
C MET A 1 2.34 28.60 -0.11
N SER A 2 1.82 28.31 -1.29
CA SER A 2 0.39 28.01 -1.49
C SER A 2 0.04 26.77 -0.69
N SER A 3 -0.98 26.83 0.18
CA SER A 3 -1.49 25.66 0.88
C SER A 3 -2.07 24.69 -0.15
N ILE A 4 -1.66 23.42 -0.09
CA ILE A 4 -2.30 22.36 -0.86
C ILE A 4 -3.69 22.19 -0.26
N ASN A 5 -4.75 22.39 -1.06
CA ASN A 5 -6.09 22.05 -0.62
C ASN A 5 -6.24 20.53 -0.70
N VAL A 6 -6.40 19.87 0.43
CA VAL A 6 -6.48 18.41 0.49
C VAL A 6 -7.92 18.00 0.74
N ASP A 7 -8.48 17.28 -0.23
CA ASP A 7 -9.80 16.66 -0.10
C ASP A 7 -9.65 15.27 0.52
N ILE A 8 -9.99 15.16 1.81
CA ILE A 8 -9.82 13.92 2.58
C ILE A 8 -10.78 12.83 2.12
N GLU A 9 -11.98 13.19 1.69
CA GLU A 9 -12.95 12.19 1.22
C GLU A 9 -12.49 11.61 -0.11
N MET A 10 -11.93 12.43 -1.00
CA MET A 10 -11.32 11.94 -2.24
C MET A 10 -10.10 11.03 -1.98
N LEU A 11 -9.29 11.34 -0.96
CA LEU A 11 -8.20 10.44 -0.55
C LEU A 11 -8.73 9.10 0.00
N LYS A 12 -9.82 9.09 0.76
CA LYS A 12 -10.45 7.85 1.23
C LYS A 12 -10.98 7.02 0.05
N GLU A 13 -11.69 7.65 -0.89
CA GLU A 13 -12.19 6.96 -2.09
C GLU A 13 -11.05 6.34 -2.91
N LEU A 14 -9.92 7.04 -3.03
CA LEU A 14 -8.72 6.51 -3.67
C LEU A 14 -8.18 5.27 -2.94
N LEU A 15 -8.09 5.33 -1.61
CA LEU A 15 -7.63 4.22 -0.80
C LEU A 15 -8.56 3.01 -0.88
N ASP A 16 -9.88 3.23 -0.87
CA ASP A 16 -10.89 2.18 -1.03
C ASP A 16 -10.78 1.50 -2.40
N ALA A 17 -10.56 2.27 -3.46
CA ALA A 17 -10.35 1.75 -4.80
C ALA A 17 -9.04 0.95 -4.92
N ALA A 18 -7.96 1.44 -4.32
CA ALA A 18 -6.67 0.74 -4.27
C ALA A 18 -6.79 -0.59 -3.51
N ALA A 19 -7.45 -0.59 -2.35
CA ALA A 19 -7.70 -1.79 -1.56
C ALA A 19 -8.56 -2.81 -2.32
N THR A 20 -9.61 -2.35 -3.00
CA THR A 20 -10.45 -3.20 -3.86
C THR A 20 -9.65 -3.83 -5.00
N THR A 21 -8.74 -3.07 -5.61
CA THR A 21 -7.86 -3.57 -6.68
C THR A 21 -6.89 -4.63 -6.14
N ALA A 22 -6.29 -4.40 -4.97
CA ALA A 22 -5.43 -5.39 -4.32
C ALA A 22 -6.18 -6.69 -4.02
N LEU A 23 -7.43 -6.59 -3.54
CA LEU A 23 -8.28 -7.74 -3.29
C LEU A 23 -8.65 -8.50 -4.57
N SER A 24 -8.87 -7.81 -5.70
CA SER A 24 -9.22 -8.47 -6.96
C SER A 24 -8.06 -9.29 -7.56
N HIS A 25 -6.82 -8.96 -7.20
CA HIS A 25 -5.62 -9.68 -7.63
C HIS A 25 -5.17 -10.78 -6.66
N ARG A 26 -5.96 -11.07 -5.62
CA ARG A 26 -5.61 -12.08 -4.62
C ARG A 26 -5.46 -13.47 -5.24
N GLY A 27 -4.31 -14.09 -5.05
CA GLY A 27 -3.97 -15.42 -5.54
C GLY A 27 -3.48 -15.48 -6.97
N ASP A 28 -3.35 -14.35 -7.67
CA ASP A 28 -2.78 -14.28 -9.01
C ASP A 28 -1.31 -13.83 -9.00
N GLN A 29 -0.68 -13.81 -10.18
CA GLN A 29 0.73 -13.46 -10.34
C GLN A 29 1.06 -11.99 -10.05
N GLN A 30 0.06 -11.10 -10.09
CA GLN A 30 0.20 -9.68 -9.84
C GLN A 30 -0.07 -9.30 -8.39
N GLU A 31 -0.52 -10.22 -7.54
CA GLU A 31 -0.87 -9.95 -6.14
C GLU A 31 0.23 -9.15 -5.42
N LEU A 32 1.49 -9.58 -5.53
CA LEU A 32 2.63 -8.91 -4.88
C LEU A 32 2.83 -7.47 -5.38
N TYR A 33 2.69 -7.25 -6.69
CA TYR A 33 2.83 -5.92 -7.30
C TYR A 33 1.74 -4.97 -6.81
N VAL A 34 0.47 -5.43 -6.81
CA VAL A 34 -0.67 -4.57 -6.43
C VAL A 34 -0.68 -4.29 -4.93
N LEU A 35 -0.25 -5.23 -4.09
CA LEU A 35 -0.04 -4.98 -2.66
C LEU A 35 1.03 -3.90 -2.42
N GLY A 36 2.13 -3.92 -3.18
CA GLY A 36 3.12 -2.85 -3.14
C GLY A 36 2.55 -1.49 -3.56
N GLN A 37 1.64 -1.46 -4.55
CA GLN A 37 0.94 -0.23 -4.92
C GLN A 37 -0.01 0.26 -3.82
N LEU A 38 -0.73 -0.65 -3.14
CA LEU A 38 -1.61 -0.29 -2.02
C LEU A 38 -0.82 0.31 -0.86
N GLU A 39 0.28 -0.31 -0.46
CA GLU A 39 1.18 0.18 0.60
C GLU A 39 1.69 1.59 0.28
N ALA A 40 2.23 1.79 -0.92
CA ALA A 40 2.77 3.07 -1.35
C ALA A 40 1.67 4.15 -1.42
N THR A 41 0.48 3.78 -1.90
CA THR A 41 -0.67 4.69 -1.99
C THR A 41 -1.16 5.11 -0.61
N ALA A 42 -1.25 4.17 0.34
CA ALA A 42 -1.62 4.45 1.72
C ALA A 42 -0.64 5.41 2.42
N ASN A 43 0.66 5.17 2.26
CA ASN A 43 1.69 6.06 2.79
C ASN A 43 1.66 7.46 2.15
N MET A 44 1.44 7.52 0.82
CA MET A 44 1.33 8.79 0.11
C MET A 44 0.10 9.59 0.57
N ALA A 45 -1.05 8.93 0.73
CA ALA A 45 -2.27 9.55 1.23
C ALA A 45 -2.09 10.10 2.66
N TYR A 46 -1.40 9.36 3.53
CA TYR A 46 -1.03 9.84 4.86
C TYR A 46 -0.18 11.11 4.80
N ILE A 47 0.89 11.13 4.00
CA ILE A 47 1.78 12.29 3.87
C ILE A 47 1.02 13.51 3.32
N ILE A 48 0.13 13.31 2.35
CA ILE A 48 -0.68 14.40 1.79
C ILE A 48 -1.69 14.92 2.81
N GLY A 49 -2.31 14.03 3.59
CA GLY A 49 -3.29 14.39 4.61
C GLY A 49 -2.69 14.94 5.90
N VAL A 50 -1.38 14.76 6.14
CA VAL A 50 -0.74 15.09 7.42
C VAL A 50 -0.95 16.57 7.79
N GLY A 51 -1.39 16.83 9.02
CA GLY A 51 -1.69 18.18 9.49
C GLY A 51 -3.03 18.77 8.99
N HIS A 52 -3.78 18.04 8.16
CA HIS A 52 -5.15 18.40 7.73
C HIS A 52 -6.20 17.37 8.19
N VAL A 53 -5.75 16.28 8.82
CA VAL A 53 -6.59 15.13 9.19
C VAL A 53 -6.60 14.85 10.68
N GLY A 54 -7.70 14.25 11.13
CA GLY A 54 -7.79 13.65 12.46
C GLY A 54 -7.19 12.25 12.51
N TYR A 55 -7.04 11.73 13.73
CA TYR A 55 -6.48 10.42 14.05
C TYR A 55 -7.08 9.26 13.22
N ASP A 56 -8.38 9.33 12.88
CA ASP A 56 -9.07 8.27 12.16
C ASP A 56 -8.52 8.03 10.75
N PHE A 57 -8.14 9.09 10.03
CA PHE A 57 -7.59 8.94 8.68
C PHE A 57 -6.14 8.44 8.72
N GLU A 58 -5.35 8.88 9.70
CA GLU A 58 -4.01 8.34 9.94
C GLU A 58 -4.08 6.85 10.24
N ALA A 59 -4.93 6.45 11.18
CA ALA A 59 -5.15 5.05 11.52
C ALA A 59 -5.64 4.23 10.32
N TYR A 60 -6.48 4.83 9.46
CA TYR A 60 -6.94 4.18 8.24
C TYR A 60 -5.80 3.90 7.24
N CYS A 61 -4.96 4.90 6.98
CA CYS A 61 -3.79 4.73 6.11
C CYS A 61 -2.82 3.68 6.66
N GLN A 62 -2.49 3.77 7.96
CA GLN A 62 -1.59 2.82 8.62
C GLN A 62 -2.12 1.40 8.57
N LYS A 63 -3.43 1.21 8.77
CA LYS A 63 -4.07 -0.10 8.66
C LYS A 63 -3.88 -0.69 7.26
N LEU A 64 -4.19 0.07 6.20
CA LEU A 64 -4.06 -0.42 4.83
C LEU A 64 -2.61 -0.76 4.46
N ALA A 65 -1.65 0.09 4.83
CA ALA A 65 -0.23 -0.17 4.61
C ALA A 65 0.23 -1.43 5.37
N GLY A 66 -0.17 -1.57 6.63
CA GLY A 66 0.15 -2.73 7.46
C GLY A 66 -0.41 -4.04 6.89
N GLU A 67 -1.70 -4.07 6.54
CA GLU A 67 -2.33 -5.24 5.93
C GLU A 67 -1.65 -5.64 4.60
N ALA A 68 -1.24 -4.65 3.80
CA ALA A 68 -0.49 -4.91 2.57
C ALA A 68 0.89 -5.55 2.86
N ILE A 69 1.65 -4.99 3.80
CA ILE A 69 2.96 -5.51 4.20
C ILE A 69 2.85 -6.94 4.74
N GLU A 70 1.94 -7.17 5.69
CA GLU A 70 1.72 -8.50 6.28
C GLU A 70 1.41 -9.54 5.20
N ARG A 71 0.61 -9.18 4.20
CA ARG A 71 0.30 -10.06 3.08
C ARG A 71 1.50 -10.30 2.17
N MET A 72 2.28 -9.26 1.85
CA MET A 72 3.50 -9.39 1.04
C MET A 72 4.52 -10.31 1.73
N GLU A 73 4.72 -10.15 3.05
CA GLU A 73 5.60 -11.01 3.85
C GLU A 73 5.13 -12.46 3.85
N ALA A 74 3.82 -12.70 3.96
CA ALA A 74 3.23 -14.04 3.87
C ALA A 74 3.47 -14.68 2.50
N LEU A 75 3.37 -13.92 1.40
CA LEU A 75 3.63 -14.42 0.04
C LEU A 75 5.12 -14.74 -0.16
N LEU A 76 6.00 -13.82 0.24
CA LEU A 76 7.44 -13.97 0.10
C LEU A 76 7.98 -15.10 0.97
N SER A 77 7.40 -15.35 2.15
CA SER A 77 7.80 -16.46 3.04
C SER A 77 7.32 -17.83 2.55
N ALA A 78 6.24 -17.88 1.76
CA ALA A 78 5.75 -19.10 1.13
C ALA A 78 6.54 -19.49 -0.13
N GLN A 79 7.32 -18.58 -0.73
CA GLN A 79 8.13 -18.87 -1.90
C GLN A 79 9.43 -19.64 -1.55
N PRO A 80 9.79 -20.67 -2.33
CA PRO A 80 11.08 -21.35 -2.18
C PRO A 80 12.26 -20.39 -2.37
N LEU A 81 13.31 -20.54 -1.56
CA LEU A 81 14.51 -19.66 -1.52
C LEU A 81 15.19 -19.41 -2.88
N LEU A 82 14.99 -20.30 -3.86
CA LEU A 82 15.59 -20.20 -5.21
C LEU A 82 14.95 -19.12 -6.09
N GLU A 83 13.70 -18.71 -5.82
CA GLU A 83 13.00 -17.64 -6.59
C GLU A 83 13.19 -16.25 -5.95
N ARG A 84 13.59 -16.19 -4.67
CA ARG A 84 13.80 -14.92 -3.94
C ARG A 84 14.99 -14.11 -4.47
N THR A 85 16.00 -14.77 -5.03
CA THR A 85 17.19 -14.11 -5.59
C THR A 85 16.91 -13.34 -6.88
N GLU A 86 15.85 -13.68 -7.62
CA GLU A 86 15.48 -12.97 -8.85
C GLU A 86 14.72 -11.66 -8.56
N TYR A 87 13.95 -11.60 -7.47
CA TYR A 87 13.23 -10.38 -7.05
C TYR A 87 14.12 -9.36 -6.32
N LEU A 88 15.21 -9.80 -5.70
CA LEU A 88 16.21 -8.94 -5.03
C LEU A 88 17.41 -8.61 -5.93
N GLY A 89 17.24 -8.72 -7.25
CA GLY A 89 18.26 -8.47 -8.26
C GLY A 89 19.12 -7.24 -8.00
N GLU A 90 20.33 -7.54 -7.52
CA GLU A 90 21.61 -6.90 -7.86
C GLU A 90 21.71 -5.38 -7.68
N SER A 91 21.91 -4.94 -6.44
CA SER A 91 22.81 -3.81 -6.19
C SER A 91 24.23 -4.35 -5.98
N ALA A 92 24.91 -4.61 -7.09
CA ALA A 92 26.38 -4.73 -7.13
C ALA A 92 27.01 -3.32 -7.12
#